data_AF-A0A964VPV3-F1
#
_entry.id   AF-A0A964VPV3-F1
#
_cell.length_a   1.000
_cell.length_b   1.000
_cell.length_c   1.000
_cell.angle_alpha   90.00
_cell.angle_beta   90.00
_cell.angle_gamma   90.00
#
_symmetry.space_group_name_H-M   'P 1'
#
loop_
_entity.id
_entity.type
_entity.pdbx_description
1 polymer ?
#
loop_
_entity_poly.entity_id
_entity_poly.type
_entity_poly.pdbx_seq_one_letter_code
_entity_poly.pdbx_strand_id
1 'polypeptide(L)' 'MDAEVACGQCQFGMTGTNCDLAVRIAGRAYFVTGFHIDQFGDAHGTNGFCNAIRRARVNGHVEHERFVAGTIELR' A
#
# COMPACT_ATOMS: atom_id res chain seq x y z
N MET A 1 8.76 -2.92 -9.96
CA MET A 1 9.33 -1.61 -9.59
C MET A 1 9.41 -1.51 -8.07
N ASP A 2 10.28 -0.65 -7.55
CA ASP A 2 10.39 -0.44 -6.11
C ASP A 2 9.38 0.60 -5.65
N ALA A 3 8.69 0.28 -4.56
CA ALA A 3 7.66 1.14 -3.99
C ALA A 3 7.70 1.07 -2.46
N GLU A 4 7.20 2.14 -1.84
CA GLU A 4 6.79 2.10 -0.44
C GLU A 4 5.36 1.54 -0.36
N VAL A 5 5.07 0.77 0.68
CA VAL A 5 3.77 0.13 0.91
C VAL A 5 3.35 0.37 2.36
N ALA A 6 2.14 0.88 2.54
CA ALA A 6 1.59 1.24 3.84
C ALA A 6 0.06 1.39 3.76
N CYS A 7 -0.57 1.73 4.89
CA CYS A 7 -1.94 2.24 4.92
C CYS A 7 -1.99 3.63 4.24
N GLY A 8 -2.84 3.78 3.23
CA GLY A 8 -2.94 5.04 2.47
C GLY A 8 -3.41 6.21 3.35
N GLN A 9 -4.35 5.96 4.23
CA GLN A 9 -4.92 6.97 5.11
C GLN A 9 -3.95 7.34 6.24
N CYS A 10 -3.44 6.35 6.97
CA CYS A 10 -2.60 6.59 8.14
C CYS A 10 -1.20 7.12 7.80
N GLN A 11 -0.57 6.59 6.74
CA GLN A 11 0.85 6.84 6.45
C GLN A 11 1.07 7.74 5.24
N PHE A 12 0.14 7.77 4.27
CA PHE A 12 0.26 8.59 3.06
C PHE A 12 -0.71 9.78 3.01
N GLY A 13 -1.57 9.96 4.03
CA GLY A 13 -2.50 11.10 4.11
C GLY A 13 -3.58 11.09 3.03
N MET A 14 -3.88 9.94 2.45
CA MET A 14 -4.93 9.79 1.44
C MET A 14 -6.31 9.92 2.07
N THR A 15 -7.27 10.51 1.37
CA THR A 15 -8.65 10.66 1.86
C THR A 15 -9.37 9.31 1.90
N GLY A 16 -10.03 9.01 3.02
CA GLY A 16 -10.84 7.80 3.23
C GLY A 16 -11.06 7.55 4.72
N THR A 17 -11.91 6.57 5.06
CA THR A 17 -12.24 6.23 6.46
C THR A 17 -11.77 4.84 6.89
N ASN A 18 -11.19 4.06 5.97
CA ASN A 18 -10.77 2.68 6.21
C ASN A 18 -9.23 2.57 6.29
N CYS A 19 -8.74 1.37 6.62
CA CYS A 19 -7.31 1.04 6.54
C CYS A 19 -7.02 0.37 5.20
N ASP A 20 -6.85 1.16 4.15
CA ASP A 20 -6.65 0.62 2.80
C ASP A 20 -5.17 0.53 2.45
N LEU A 21 -4.78 -0.59 1.85
CA LEU A 21 -3.43 -0.76 1.33
C LEU A 21 -3.17 0.24 0.20
N ALA A 22 -2.04 0.92 0.28
CA ALA A 22 -1.57 1.84 -0.75
C ALA A 22 -0.10 1.60 -1.07
N VAL A 23 0.28 1.95 -2.29
CA VAL A 23 1.68 2.02 -2.72
C VAL A 23 2.05 3.45 -3.06
N ARG A 24 3.26 3.87 -2.71
CA ARG A 24 3.85 5.14 -3.16
C ARG A 24 4.99 4.86 -4.13
N ILE A 25 4.79 5.27 -5.37
CA ILE A 25 5.70 5.06 -6.49
C ILE A 25 6.15 6.44 -6.96
N ALA A 26 7.46 6.69 -6.94
CA ALA A 26 8.05 7.98 -7.33
C ALA A 26 7.36 9.19 -6.64
N GLY A 27 7.05 9.07 -5.35
CA GLY A 27 6.42 10.12 -4.55
C GLY A 27 4.90 10.25 -4.67
N ARG A 28 4.25 9.55 -5.61
CA ARG A 28 2.79 9.58 -5.77
C ARG A 28 2.16 8.31 -5.20
N ALA A 29 1.15 8.49 -4.34
CA ALA A 29 0.45 7.40 -3.67
C ALA A 29 -0.80 6.97 -4.44
N TYR A 30 -1.05 5.66 -4.46
CA TYR A 30 -2.20 5.04 -5.10
C TYR A 30 -2.76 3.96 -4.18
N PHE A 31 -4.08 3.91 -4.04
CA PHE A 31 -4.72 2.77 -3.39
C PHE A 31 -4.55 1.53 -4.25
N VAL A 32 -4.38 0.38 -3.60
CA VAL A 32 -4.19 -0.89 -4.28
C VAL A 32 -5.53 -1.53 -4.60
N THR A 33 -5.59 -2.17 -5.77
CA THR A 33 -6.64 -3.11 -6.15
C THR A 33 -5.99 -4.49 -6.31
N GLY A 34 -6.65 -5.54 -5.81
CA GLY A 34 -6.18 -6.94 -5.90
C GLY A 34 -5.51 -7.48 -4.63
N PHE A 35 -5.07 -6.61 -3.73
CA PHE A 35 -4.49 -6.97 -2.45
C PHE A 35 -5.08 -6.13 -1.31
N HIS A 36 -5.20 -6.75 -0.13
CA HIS A 36 -5.70 -6.12 1.08
C HIS A 36 -4.60 -5.99 2.13
N ILE A 37 -4.72 -5.00 3.00
CA ILE A 37 -3.71 -4.66 4.01
C ILE A 37 -3.41 -5.84 4.94
N ASP A 38 -4.45 -6.58 5.35
CA ASP A 38 -4.35 -7.67 6.32
C ASP A 38 -3.78 -8.98 5.71
N GLN A 39 -3.61 -9.05 4.39
CA GLN A 39 -2.94 -10.19 3.74
C GLN A 39 -1.45 -10.28 4.09
N PHE A 40 -0.89 -9.21 4.65
CA PHE A 40 0.52 -9.11 5.03
C PHE A 40 0.73 -9.13 6.55
N GLY A 41 -0.32 -9.46 7.32
CA GLY A 41 -0.32 -9.46 8.78
C GLY A 41 -1.25 -8.40 9.37
N ASP A 42 -1.30 -8.30 10.69
CA ASP A 42 -2.13 -7.32 11.40
C ASP A 42 -1.72 -5.88 11.05
N ALA A 43 -2.60 -5.15 10.37
CA ALA A 43 -2.38 -3.76 9.99
C ALA A 43 -2.11 -2.82 11.18
N HIS A 44 -2.64 -3.14 12.36
CA HIS A 44 -2.50 -2.34 13.59
C HIS A 44 -1.40 -2.84 14.54
N GLY A 45 -0.73 -3.94 14.19
CA GLY A 45 0.43 -4.41 14.94
C GLY A 45 1.55 -3.38 14.96
N THR A 46 2.54 -3.55 15.84
CA THR A 46 3.67 -2.60 15.99
C THR A 46 4.38 -2.31 14.67
N ASN A 47 4.50 -3.31 13.79
CA ASN A 47 5.08 -3.19 12.44
C ASN A 47 4.02 -3.32 11.33
N GLY A 48 2.74 -3.19 11.69
CA GLY A 48 1.62 -3.20 10.76
C GLY A 48 1.61 -1.95 9.90
N PHE A 49 0.94 -2.03 8.76
CA PHE A 49 0.96 -0.97 7.76
C PHE A 49 0.28 0.34 8.19
N CYS A 50 -0.55 0.33 9.24
CA CYS A 50 -1.08 1.56 9.84
C CYS A 50 -0.03 2.30 10.67
N ASN A 51 1.01 1.60 11.14
CA ASN A 51 2.05 2.13 12.02
C ASN A 51 3.41 2.28 11.34
N ALA A 52 3.65 1.62 10.22
CA ALA A 52 4.94 1.62 9.53
C ALA A 52 4.80 1.68 8.00
N ILE A 53 5.74 2.39 7.37
CA ILE A 53 5.96 2.36 5.92
C ILE A 53 7.02 1.30 5.62
N ARG A 54 6.68 0.33 4.77
CA ARG A 54 7.61 -0.74 4.35
C ARG A 54 7.99 -0.56 2.88
N ARG A 55 9.03 -1.27 2.44
CA ARG A 55 9.43 -1.31 1.03
C ARG A 55 9.04 -2.64 0.41
N ALA A 56 8.61 -2.61 -0.84
CA ALA A 56 8.29 -3.81 -1.62
C ALA A 56 8.78 -3.68 -3.07
N ARG A 57 8.99 -4.83 -3.71
CA ARG A 57 8.90 -4.92 -5.16
C ARG A 57 7.44 -5.11 -5.55
N VAL A 58 6.94 -4.28 -6.45
CA VAL A 58 5.56 -4.37 -6.95
C VAL A 58 5.54 -4.52 -8.46
N ASN A 59 4.58 -5.29 -8.97
CA ASN A 59 4.26 -5.38 -10.39
C ASN A 59 2.76 -5.07 -10.57
N GLY A 60 2.43 -4.32 -11.62
CA GLY A 60 1.06 -3.86 -11.87
C GLY A 60 1.03 -2.63 -12.76
N HIS A 61 -0.14 -2.01 -12.85
CA HIS A 61 -0.36 -0.78 -13.61
C HIS A 61 -1.33 0.14 -12.87
N VAL A 62 -1.36 1.42 -13.26
CA VAL A 62 -2.33 2.39 -12.74
C VAL A 62 -3.53 2.42 -13.65
N GLU A 63 -4.72 2.25 -13.08
CA GLU A 63 -6.01 2.33 -13.76
C GLU A 63 -6.99 3.10 -12.86
N HIS A 64 -7.68 4.10 -13.41
CA HIS A 64 -8.64 4.93 -12.66
C HIS A 64 -8.09 5.45 -11.30
N GLU A 65 -6.86 5.97 -11.31
CA GLU A 65 -6.15 6.50 -10.13
C GLU A 65 -5.86 5.49 -9.01
N ARG A 66 -6.00 4.19 -9.31
CA ARG A 66 -5.63 3.09 -8.42
C ARG A 66 -4.52 2.26 -9.04
N PHE A 67 -3.70 1.63 -8.20
CA PHE A 67 -2.70 0.68 -8.64
C PHE A 67 -3.29 -0.73 -8.63
N VAL A 68 -3.54 -1.28 -9.81
CA VAL A 68 -3.96 -2.68 -10.00
C VAL A 68 -2.72 -3.55 -9.88
N ALA A 69 -2.55 -4.18 -8.72
CA ALA A 69 -1.37 -4.96 -8.40
C ALA A 69 -1.50 -6.40 -8.93
N GLY A 70 -0.45 -6.87 -9.61
CA GLY A 70 -0.24 -8.29 -9.92
C GLY A 70 0.58 -8.98 -8.83
N THR A 71 1.66 -8.34 -8.35
CA THR A 71 2.47 -8.85 -7.22
C THR A 71 2.90 -7.74 -6.29
N ILE A 72 3.02 -8.09 -5.00
CA ILE A 72 3.60 -7.26 -3.94
C ILE A 72 4.51 -8.15 -3.09
N GLU A 73 5.82 -7.93 -3.20
CA GLU A 73 6.85 -8.69 -2.49
C GLU A 73 7.56 -7.77 -1.49
N LEU A 74 7.23 -7.92 -0.22
CA LEU A 74 7.83 -7.13 0.85
C LEU A 74 9.31 -7.48 1.00
N ARG A 75 10.13 -6.44 1.22
CA ARG A 75 11.56 -6.56 1.52
C ARG A 75 11.83 -6.42 3.02
#